data_AF-A0A834IZM1-F1
#
_entry.id   AF-A0A834IZM1-F1
#
_cell.length_a   1.000
_cell.length_b   1.000
_cell.length_c   1.000
_cell.angle_alpha   90.00
_cell.angle_beta   90.00
_cell.angle_gamma   90.00
#
_symmetry.space_group_name_H-M   'P 1'
#
loop_
_entity.id
_entity.type
_entity.pdbx_description
1 polymer ?
#
loop_
_entity_poly.entity_id
_entity_poly.type
_entity_poly.pdbx_seq_one_letter_code
_entity_poly.pdbx_strand_id
1 'polypeptide(L)'
;MDMCLPSKEIILRQLKRVIKAINNSPQNENNHKTIRSIFVASDNNHMIEELQAALKRMKILVTKLDYSSPHVDLAILGQANHFIGNCISSFTAFVKRERDVKGFSSSFWAFPGEKSAIKKVQTHEEL
;
A
#
# COMPACT_ATOMS: atom_id res chain seq x y z
N MET A 1 -3.62 -0.74 -18.01
CA MET A 1 -4.62 0.19 -17.42
C MET A 1 -4.70 0.07 -15.90
N ASP A 2 -4.40 -1.12 -15.36
CA ASP A 2 -4.43 -1.48 -13.94
C ASP A 2 -3.65 -0.58 -12.98
N MET A 3 -2.59 0.09 -13.44
CA MET A 3 -1.85 1.07 -12.60
C MET A 3 -2.60 2.41 -12.45
N CYS A 4 -3.48 2.74 -13.40
CA CYS A 4 -4.27 3.97 -13.42
C CYS A 4 -5.56 3.82 -12.63
N LEU A 5 -6.28 2.73 -12.87
CA LEU A 5 -7.56 2.45 -12.24
C LEU A 5 -7.57 0.96 -11.89
N PRO A 6 -6.99 0.57 -10.74
CA PRO A 6 -6.88 -0.83 -10.36
C PRO A 6 -8.27 -1.42 -10.09
N SER A 7 -8.49 -2.65 -10.54
CA SER A 7 -9.74 -3.36 -10.23
C SER A 7 -9.81 -3.71 -8.74
N LYS A 8 -11.02 -3.96 -8.25
CA LYS A 8 -11.25 -4.45 -6.89
C LYS A 8 -10.43 -5.70 -6.57
N GLU A 9 -10.35 -6.64 -7.50
CA GLU A 9 -9.60 -7.88 -7.34
C GLU A 9 -8.10 -7.60 -7.16
N ILE A 10 -7.55 -6.65 -7.92
CA ILE A 10 -6.15 -6.24 -7.83
C ILE A 10 -5.86 -5.61 -6.47
N ILE A 11 -6.71 -4.65 -6.03
CA ILE A 11 -6.58 -3.99 -4.72
C ILE A 11 -6.56 -5.05 -3.62
N LEU A 12 -7.57 -5.93 -3.56
CA LEU A 12 -7.70 -6.94 -2.52
C LEU A 12 -6.54 -7.95 -2.52
N ARG A 13 -6.11 -8.38 -3.70
CA ARG A 13 -5.02 -9.36 -3.85
C ARG A 13 -3.68 -8.77 -3.43
N GLN A 14 -3.33 -7.59 -3.95
CA GLN A 14 -2.07 -6.93 -3.64
C GLN A 14 -2.00 -6.54 -2.17
N LEU A 15 -3.08 -6.01 -1.61
CA LEU A 15 -3.16 -5.64 -0.20
C LEU A 15 -2.91 -6.85 0.72
N LYS A 16 -3.57 -7.99 0.46
CA LYS A 16 -3.33 -9.23 1.21
C LYS A 16 -1.88 -9.71 1.11
N ARG A 17 -1.26 -9.61 -0.07
CA ARG A 17 0.16 -9.98 -0.27
C ARG A 17 1.09 -9.09 0.55
N VAL A 18 0.90 -7.77 0.48
CA VAL A 18 1.70 -6.79 1.24
C VAL A 18 1.60 -7.03 2.74
N ILE A 19 0.38 -7.22 3.26
CA ILE A 19 0.18 -7.49 4.70
C ILE A 19 0.88 -8.77 5.13
N LYS A 20 0.73 -9.85 4.37
CA LYS A 20 1.40 -11.13 4.68
C LYS A 20 2.92 -11.00 4.60
N ALA A 21 3.45 -10.32 3.58
CA ALA A 21 4.88 -10.14 3.40
C ALA A 21 5.50 -9.36 4.57
N ILE A 22 4.82 -8.30 5.03
CA ILE A 22 5.29 -7.50 6.16
C ILE A 22 5.17 -8.29 7.47
N ASN A 23 4.01 -8.90 7.74
CA ASN A 23 3.77 -9.62 8.99
C ASN A 23 4.67 -10.87 9.14
N ASN A 24 5.00 -11.54 8.03
CA ASN A 24 5.85 -12.74 8.04
C ASN A 24 7.33 -12.43 7.77
N SER A 25 7.73 -11.17 7.70
CA SER A 25 9.12 -10.79 7.44
C SER A 25 10.03 -11.33 8.56
N PRO A 26 11.20 -11.92 8.24
CA PRO A 26 12.12 -12.45 9.26
C PRO A 26 12.67 -11.36 10.19
N GLN A 27 12.66 -10.09 9.75
CA GLN A 27 13.06 -8.95 10.61
C GLN A 27 11.98 -8.55 11.63
N ASN A 28 10.90 -9.31 11.74
CA ASN A 28 9.78 -9.05 12.65
C ASN A 28 9.92 -9.88 13.95
N GLU A 29 11.14 -10.01 14.48
CA GLU A 29 11.49 -10.88 15.62
C GLU A 29 10.66 -10.62 16.89
N ASN A 30 10.12 -9.41 17.06
CA ASN A 30 9.35 -9.00 18.23
C ASN A 30 7.91 -8.52 17.93
N ASN A 31 7.32 -8.88 16.78
CA ASN A 31 5.98 -8.43 16.35
C ASN A 31 5.75 -6.90 16.30
N HIS A 32 6.82 -6.11 16.32
CA HIS A 32 6.74 -4.65 16.37
C HIS A 32 6.29 -4.07 15.01
N LYS A 33 6.58 -4.74 13.88
CA LYS A 33 6.17 -4.29 12.53
C LYS A 33 4.98 -5.08 11.99
N THR A 34 4.07 -5.54 12.85
CA THR A 34 2.85 -6.23 12.42
C THR A 34 1.77 -5.21 12.05
N ILE A 35 1.25 -5.30 10.81
CA ILE A 35 0.13 -4.49 10.37
C ILE A 35 -1.13 -4.95 11.09
N ARG A 36 -1.79 -4.01 11.79
CA ARG A 36 -3.04 -4.22 12.52
C ARG A 36 -4.20 -3.39 11.98
N SER A 37 -3.89 -2.33 11.24
CA SER A 37 -4.89 -1.42 10.68
C SER A 37 -4.48 -0.94 9.29
N ILE A 38 -5.48 -0.51 8.52
CA ILE A 38 -5.35 0.08 7.20
C ILE A 38 -6.19 1.35 7.18
N PHE A 39 -5.56 2.43 6.74
CA PHE A 39 -6.22 3.69 6.44
C PHE A 39 -6.45 3.80 4.94
N VAL A 40 -7.66 4.20 4.53
CA VAL A 40 -8.04 4.38 3.13
C VAL A 40 -8.34 5.84 2.87
N ALA A 41 -7.58 6.45 1.96
CA ALA A 41 -7.89 7.73 1.35
C ALA A 41 -8.35 7.49 -0.10
N SER A 42 -9.50 8.03 -0.47
CA SER A 42 -10.07 7.91 -1.81
C SER A 42 -10.75 9.22 -2.20
N ASP A 43 -10.74 9.54 -3.49
CA ASP A 43 -11.44 10.69 -4.06
C ASP A 43 -12.96 10.46 -4.16
N ASN A 44 -13.41 9.20 -4.14
CA ASN A 44 -14.80 8.82 -4.23
C ASN A 44 -15.13 7.58 -3.37
N ASN A 45 -15.06 6.38 -3.95
CA ASN A 45 -15.41 5.15 -3.25
C ASN A 45 -14.22 4.64 -2.42
N HIS A 46 -14.42 4.53 -1.10
CA HIS A 46 -13.42 4.06 -0.15
C HIS A 46 -13.40 2.53 0.05
N MET A 47 -14.34 1.79 -0.53
CA MET A 47 -14.42 0.32 -0.49
C MET A 47 -14.35 -0.29 0.93
N ILE A 48 -14.84 0.43 1.95
CA ILE A 48 -14.63 0.06 3.35
C ILE A 48 -15.26 -1.30 3.65
N GLU A 49 -16.48 -1.55 3.22
CA GLU A 49 -17.20 -2.79 3.47
C GLU A 49 -16.51 -3.99 2.80
N GLU A 50 -16.09 -3.82 1.55
CA GLU A 50 -15.40 -4.87 0.81
C GLU A 50 -14.04 -5.21 1.41
N LEU A 51 -13.30 -4.19 1.84
CA LEU A 51 -12.01 -4.35 2.50
C LEU A 51 -12.17 -5.03 3.87
N GLN A 52 -13.13 -4.59 4.68
CA GLN A 52 -13.44 -5.20 5.98
C GLN A 52 -13.82 -6.68 5.82
N ALA A 53 -14.71 -6.99 4.88
CA ALA A 53 -15.11 -8.36 4.59
C ALA A 53 -13.91 -9.22 4.13
N ALA A 54 -13.09 -8.70 3.22
CA ALA A 54 -11.95 -9.42 2.66
C ALA A 54 -10.82 -9.66 3.67
N LEU A 55 -10.68 -8.80 4.68
CA LEU A 55 -9.61 -8.82 5.68
C LEU A 55 -10.04 -9.31 7.06
N LYS A 56 -11.33 -9.61 7.26
CA LYS A 56 -11.91 -10.08 8.54
C LYS A 56 -11.11 -11.22 9.19
N ARG A 57 -10.70 -12.22 8.41
CA ARG A 57 -9.93 -13.38 8.91
C ARG A 57 -8.53 -13.00 9.40
N MET A 58 -7.96 -11.92 8.86
CA MET A 58 -6.64 -11.41 9.23
C MET A 58 -6.69 -10.49 10.46
N LYS A 59 -7.90 -10.19 10.98
CA LYS A 59 -8.13 -9.30 12.13
C LYS A 59 -7.52 -7.90 11.91
N ILE A 60 -7.64 -7.37 10.70
CA ILE A 60 -7.17 -6.03 10.33
C ILE A 60 -8.32 -5.03 10.45
N LEU A 61 -8.09 -3.94 11.18
CA LEU A 61 -9.01 -2.80 11.23
C LEU A 61 -8.91 -1.99 9.93
N VAL A 62 -10.03 -1.71 9.27
CA VAL A 62 -10.07 -0.83 8.09
C VAL A 62 -10.81 0.43 8.46
N THR A 63 -10.18 1.58 8.23
CA THR A 63 -10.69 2.91 8.60
C THR A 63 -10.47 3.93 7.48
N LYS A 64 -11.26 5.00 7.50
CA LYS A 64 -11.13 6.21 6.69
C LYS A 64 -11.42 7.41 7.59
N LEU A 65 -11.10 8.62 7.13
CA LEU A 65 -11.64 9.81 7.80
C LEU A 65 -13.18 9.86 7.66
N ASP A 66 -13.83 10.32 8.71
CA ASP A 66 -15.29 10.52 8.72
C ASP A 66 -15.70 11.78 7.94
N TYR A 67 -14.77 12.71 7.75
CA TYR A 67 -14.93 13.94 7.00
C TYR A 67 -13.90 14.03 5.86
N SER A 68 -14.20 14.80 4.82
CA SER A 68 -13.28 15.01 3.71
C SER A 68 -12.22 16.05 4.10
N SER A 69 -10.96 15.62 4.17
CA SER A 69 -9.82 16.52 4.36
C SER A 69 -8.58 15.97 3.67
N PRO A 70 -8.35 16.35 2.39
CA PRO A 70 -7.25 15.82 1.60
C PRO A 70 -5.87 16.08 2.23
N HIS A 71 -5.69 17.18 2.97
CA HIS A 71 -4.44 17.48 3.66
C HIS A 71 -4.19 16.54 4.84
N VAL A 72 -5.24 16.16 5.57
CA VAL A 72 -5.13 15.19 6.67
C VAL A 72 -4.87 13.80 6.11
N ASP A 73 -5.52 13.43 4.98
CA ASP A 73 -5.20 12.20 4.26
C ASP A 73 -3.73 12.14 3.87
N LEU A 74 -3.19 13.19 3.25
CA LEU A 74 -1.77 13.26 2.89
C LEU A 74 -0.85 13.08 4.11
N ALA A 75 -1.18 13.73 5.24
CA ALA A 75 -0.40 13.61 6.46
C ALA A 75 -0.42 12.17 7.02
N ILE A 76 -1.59 11.52 7.05
CA ILE A 76 -1.72 10.13 7.53
C ILE A 76 -0.97 9.17 6.59
N LEU A 77 -1.15 9.32 5.28
CA LEU A 77 -0.47 8.49 4.27
C LEU A 77 1.05 8.67 4.32
N GLY A 78 1.52 9.90 4.55
CA GLY A 78 2.93 10.24 4.72
C GLY A 78 3.58 9.51 5.90
N GLN A 79 2.83 9.30 6.99
CA GLN A 79 3.32 8.67 8.23
C GLN A 79 3.08 7.16 8.33
N ALA A 80 2.38 6.55 7.36
CA ALA A 80 2.05 5.11 7.39
C ALA A 80 3.31 4.22 7.42
N ASN A 81 3.24 3.02 8.02
CA ASN A 81 4.38 2.08 8.00
C ASN A 81 4.72 1.62 6.57
N HIS A 82 3.69 1.37 5.76
CA HIS A 82 3.81 1.10 4.34
C HIS A 82 2.68 1.82 3.60
N PHE A 83 3.01 2.42 2.46
CA PHE A 83 2.07 3.14 1.61
C PHE A 83 1.88 2.41 0.29
N ILE A 84 0.63 2.27 -0.17
CA ILE A 84 0.31 1.80 -1.53
C ILE A 84 -0.42 2.92 -2.26
N GLY A 85 0.21 3.46 -3.29
CA GLY A 85 -0.32 4.59 -4.06
C GLY A 85 -0.85 4.20 -5.45
N ASN A 86 -1.65 5.08 -6.04
CA ASN A 86 -1.87 5.13 -7.47
C ASN A 86 -0.62 5.70 -8.16
N CYS A 87 -0.17 5.12 -9.27
CA CYS A 87 1.07 5.54 -9.93
C CYS A 87 0.93 6.85 -10.73
N ILE A 88 -0.29 7.19 -11.17
CA ILE A 88 -0.54 8.31 -12.10
C ILE A 88 -1.07 9.55 -11.35
N SER A 89 -1.58 9.37 -10.14
CA SER A 89 -2.10 10.47 -9.34
C SER A 89 -1.00 11.39 -8.80
N SER A 90 -1.15 12.70 -9.03
CA SER A 90 -0.28 13.72 -8.44
C SER A 90 -0.45 13.83 -6.92
N PHE A 91 -1.63 13.47 -6.40
CA PHE A 91 -1.93 13.40 -4.96
C PHE A 91 -1.04 12.37 -4.27
N THR A 92 -0.94 11.15 -4.81
CA THR A 92 -0.07 10.10 -4.28
C THR A 92 1.41 10.38 -4.54
N ALA A 93 1.74 11.13 -5.60
CA ALA A 93 3.10 11.60 -5.83
C ALA A 93 3.61 12.53 -4.72
N PHE A 94 2.73 13.34 -4.11
CA PHE A 94 3.08 14.16 -2.94
C PHE A 94 3.54 13.29 -1.77
N VAL A 95 2.73 12.28 -1.42
CA VAL A 95 3.05 11.29 -0.37
C VAL A 95 4.35 10.56 -0.67
N LYS A 96 4.53 10.09 -1.92
CA LYS A 96 5.74 9.36 -2.32
C LYS A 96 6.99 10.20 -2.12
N ARG A 97 7.00 11.47 -2.55
CA ARG A 97 8.15 12.36 -2.39
C ARG A 97 8.51 12.59 -0.93
N GLU A 98 7.52 12.83 -0.06
CA GLU A 98 7.75 12.99 1.37
C GLU A 98 8.37 11.73 1.97
N ARG A 99 7.81 10.56 1.62
CA ARG A 99 8.25 9.26 2.13
C ARG A 99 9.65 8.89 1.65
N ASP A 100 9.99 9.21 0.41
CA ASP A 100 11.33 8.95 -0.15
C ASP A 100 12.42 9.70 0.61
N VAL A 101 12.20 10.98 0.91
CA VAL A 101 13.13 11.79 1.72
C VAL A 101 13.33 11.20 3.12
N LYS A 102 12.27 10.59 3.69
CA LYS A 102 12.31 9.95 5.01
C LYS A 102 12.75 8.49 4.99
N GLY A 103 12.97 7.89 3.80
CA GLY A 103 13.27 6.46 3.66
C GLY A 103 12.10 5.52 4.02
N PHE A 104 10.86 5.98 3.92
CA PHE A 104 9.67 5.21 4.27
C PHE A 104 9.20 4.32 3.11
N SER A 105 8.84 3.07 3.43
CA SER A 105 8.47 2.04 2.46
C SER A 105 7.20 2.38 1.67
N SER A 106 7.25 2.31 0.35
CA SER A 106 6.11 2.62 -0.53
C SER A 106 6.03 1.64 -1.71
N SER A 107 4.82 1.35 -2.18
CA SER A 107 4.56 0.58 -3.40
C SER A 107 3.41 1.22 -4.21
N PHE A 108 3.15 0.70 -5.40
CA PHE A 108 2.08 1.19 -6.27
C PHE A 108 1.17 0.05 -6.72
N TRP A 109 -0.10 0.35 -6.94
CA TRP A 109 -1.04 -0.63 -7.46
C TRP A 109 -0.57 -1.21 -8.80
N ALA A 110 -0.67 -2.53 -8.94
CA ALA A 110 -0.25 -3.29 -10.11
C ALA A 110 1.24 -3.16 -10.49
N PHE A 111 2.10 -2.68 -9.60
CA PHE A 111 3.54 -2.55 -9.84
C PHE A 111 4.40 -3.06 -8.67
N PRO A 112 5.48 -3.82 -8.93
CA PRO A 112 5.87 -4.37 -10.23
C PRO A 112 4.85 -5.42 -10.72
N GLY A 113 4.69 -5.55 -12.05
CA GLY A 113 3.76 -6.53 -12.63
C GLY A 113 4.12 -7.96 -12.22
N GLU A 114 3.12 -8.86 -12.15
CA GLU A 114 3.28 -10.23 -11.61
C GLU A 114 4.36 -11.05 -12.34
N LYS A 115 4.61 -10.77 -13.62
CA LYS A 115 5.65 -11.44 -14.43
C LYS A 115 7.07 -10.89 -14.19
N SER A 116 7.20 -9.69 -13.63
CA SER A 116 8.49 -9.02 -13.43
C SER A 116 9.13 -9.36 -12.08
N ALA A 117 8.35 -9.82 -11.10
CA ALA A 117 8.88 -10.28 -9.81
C ALA A 117 9.73 -11.56 -9.92
N ILE A 118 9.61 -12.32 -11.02
CA ILE A 118 10.40 -13.54 -11.28
C ILE A 118 11.73 -13.21 -12.00
N LYS A 119 11.92 -11.99 -12.52
CA LYS A 119 13.07 -11.64 -13.41
C LYS A 119 14.06 -10.61 -12.86
N LYS A 120 14.21 -10.42 -11.54
CA LYS A 120 15.31 -9.60 -10.99
C LYS A 120 16.00 -10.24 -9.79
N VAL A 121 16.86 -11.22 -10.08
CA VAL A 121 18.29 -11.17 -9.72
C VAL A 121 19.07 -11.62 -10.96
N GLN A 122 19.18 -10.74 -11.95
CA GLN A 122 20.31 -10.75 -12.87
C GLN A 122 21.08 -9.48 -12.56
N THR A 123 22.23 -9.66 -11.93
CA THR A 123 23.27 -8.66 -11.73
C THR A 123 23.64 -8.09 -13.09
N HIS A 124 23.38 -6.80 -13.28
CA HIS A 124 24.02 -6.05 -14.36
C HIS A 124 25.33 -5.53 -13.77
N GLU A 125 26.43 -6.25 -13.99
CA GLU A 125 27.76 -5.68 -13.84
C GLU A 125 27.96 -4.72 -15.01
N GLU A 126 28.16 -3.44 -14.72
CA GLU A 126 28.72 -2.50 -15.69
C GLU A 126 30.24 -2.57 -15.60
N LEU A 127 30.87 -2.73 -16.77
CA LEU A 127 32.31 -2.69 -17.02
C LEU A 127 32.94 -1.34 -16.64
#